data_AF-A0A520IMW6-F1
#
_entry.id   AF-A0A520IMW6-F1
#
_cell.length_a   1.000
_cell.length_b   1.000
_cell.length_c   1.000
_cell.angle_alpha   90.00
_cell.angle_beta   90.00
_cell.angle_gamma   90.00
#
_symmetry.space_group_name_H-M   'P 1'
#
loop_
_entity.id
_entity.type
_entity.pdbx_description
1 polymer ?
#
loop_
_entity_poly.entity_id
_entity_poly.type
_entity_poly.pdbx_seq_one_letter_code
_entity_poly.pdbx_strand_id
1 'polypeptide(L)'
;MCGIAGIFHPGTPKPVDPNRVHAMIAALSHRGPDGDGIWTAPGVGLGHRRLSIIDLEGSPQPMSDGSLTITYNGEVYNFAELRDELTAKGAIFRTSGDTEVLMHAWRAWGPSMLDRLNGMFAFAIHDTAAHTLFLARDRMGVKPLHYV
;
A
#
# COMPACT_ATOMS: atom_id res chain seq x y z
N MET A 1 -0.06 -8.36 -12.68
CA MET A 1 -0.23 -6.99 -12.15
C MET A 1 -0.93 -7.16 -10.82
N CYS A 2 -0.33 -6.81 -9.68
CA CYS A 2 -0.91 -7.08 -8.36
C CYS A 2 -2.39 -6.65 -8.21
N GLY A 3 -3.12 -7.30 -7.30
CA GLY A 3 -4.47 -6.91 -6.89
C GLY A 3 -4.45 -6.30 -5.49
N ILE A 4 -5.30 -5.29 -5.25
CA ILE A 4 -5.49 -4.70 -3.92
C ILE A 4 -6.97 -4.68 -3.57
N ALA A 5 -7.29 -4.83 -2.30
CA ALA A 5 -8.64 -4.78 -1.77
C ALA A 5 -8.63 -4.16 -0.37
N GLY A 6 -9.74 -3.56 0.04
CA GLY A 6 -9.87 -3.07 1.41
C GLY A 6 -11.30 -2.78 1.83
N ILE A 7 -11.51 -2.77 3.14
CA ILE A 7 -12.74 -2.37 3.84
C ILE A 7 -12.35 -1.28 4.84
N PHE A 8 -13.11 -0.20 4.89
CA PHE A 8 -12.94 0.87 5.86
C PHE A 8 -14.30 1.28 6.45
N HIS A 9 -14.32 1.48 7.75
CA HIS A 9 -15.49 1.95 8.49
C HIS A 9 -15.21 3.38 8.98
N PRO A 10 -15.60 4.43 8.22
CA PRO A 10 -15.28 5.82 8.56
C PRO A 10 -16.01 6.35 9.80
N GLY A 11 -17.08 5.66 10.24
CA GLY A 11 -17.79 5.96 11.47
C GLY A 11 -17.16 5.26 12.68
N THR A 12 -17.98 4.56 13.46
CA THR A 12 -17.47 3.76 14.58
C THR A 12 -16.60 2.62 14.07
N PRO A 13 -15.34 2.48 14.52
CA PRO A 13 -14.47 1.38 14.13
C PRO A 13 -15.07 0.04 14.57
N LYS A 14 -15.61 -0.70 13.60
CA LYS A 14 -16.09 -2.07 13.81
C LYS A 14 -14.99 -3.04 13.39
N PRO A 15 -14.83 -4.19 14.08
CA PRO A 15 -13.93 -5.24 13.61
C PRO A 15 -14.25 -5.59 12.15
N VAL A 16 -13.22 -5.61 11.30
CA VAL A 16 -13.34 -6.12 9.94
C VAL A 16 -13.07 -7.62 9.98
N ASP A 17 -14.03 -8.42 9.50
CA ASP A 17 -13.85 -9.86 9.36
C ASP A 17 -12.78 -10.18 8.31
N PRO A 18 -11.66 -10.83 8.67
CA PRO A 18 -10.59 -11.20 7.74
C PRO A 18 -11.08 -12.05 6.57
N ASN A 19 -12.12 -12.88 6.75
CA ASN A 19 -12.66 -13.73 5.69
C ASN A 19 -13.30 -12.91 4.57
N ARG A 20 -13.89 -11.74 4.89
CA ARG A 20 -14.43 -10.82 3.89
C ARG A 20 -13.32 -10.23 3.03
N VAL A 21 -12.22 -9.81 3.66
CA VAL A 21 -11.04 -9.30 2.94
C VAL A 21 -10.42 -10.41 2.07
N HIS A 22 -10.31 -11.62 2.61
CA HIS A 22 -9.82 -12.79 1.87
C HIS A 22 -10.69 -13.10 0.64
N ALA A 23 -12.02 -13.06 0.77
CA ALA A 23 -12.93 -13.25 -0.36
C ALA A 23 -12.75 -12.17 -1.44
N MET A 24 -12.53 -10.91 -1.06
CA MET A 24 -12.26 -9.82 -2.01
C MET A 24 -10.98 -10.07 -2.80
N ILE A 25 -9.89 -10.49 -2.14
CA ILE A 25 -8.63 -10.77 -2.84
C ILE A 25 -8.68 -12.09 -3.62
N ALA A 26 -9.49 -13.07 -3.22
CA ALA A 26 -9.70 -14.31 -3.98
C ALA A 26 -10.33 -14.04 -5.35
N ALA A 27 -11.27 -13.10 -5.45
CA ALA A 27 -11.83 -12.65 -6.73
C ALA A 27 -10.78 -11.97 -7.66
N LEU A 28 -9.67 -11.52 -7.09
CA LEU A 28 -8.55 -10.89 -7.80
C LEU A 28 -7.36 -11.83 -8.03
N SER A 29 -7.50 -13.14 -7.80
CA SER A 29 -6.39 -14.11 -7.88
C SER A 29 -5.63 -14.08 -9.23
N HIS A 30 -6.36 -13.92 -10.34
CA HIS A 30 -5.81 -13.81 -11.70
C HIS A 30 -4.81 -12.65 -11.89
N ARG A 31 -4.84 -11.65 -11.01
CA ARG A 31 -3.95 -10.48 -11.06
C ARG A 31 -2.58 -10.77 -10.44
N GLY A 32 -2.54 -11.60 -9.41
CA GLY A 32 -1.35 -11.91 -8.64
C GLY A 32 -1.37 -13.36 -8.13
N PRO A 33 -0.95 -14.33 -8.96
CA PRO A 33 -0.95 -15.74 -8.62
C PRO A 33 0.19 -16.17 -7.67
N ASP A 34 1.19 -15.32 -7.46
CA ASP A 34 2.43 -15.71 -6.78
C ASP A 34 2.34 -15.61 -5.26
N GLY A 35 1.36 -14.87 -4.74
CA GLY A 35 1.16 -14.73 -3.30
C GLY A 35 -0.04 -13.89 -2.95
N ASP A 36 -0.41 -13.95 -1.67
CA ASP A 36 -1.45 -13.12 -1.10
C ASP A 36 -1.18 -12.77 0.35
N GLY A 37 -1.91 -11.78 0.83
CA GLY A 37 -1.82 -11.34 2.22
C GLY A 37 -3.03 -10.53 2.62
N ILE A 38 -3.34 -10.60 3.91
CA ILE A 38 -4.41 -9.83 4.54
C ILE A 38 -3.88 -9.18 5.82
N TRP A 39 -4.39 -8.01 6.13
CA TRP A 39 -4.17 -7.32 7.38
C TRP A 39 -5.48 -6.68 7.84
N THR A 40 -5.77 -6.76 9.14
CA THR A 40 -7.00 -6.19 9.71
C THR A 40 -6.72 -5.52 11.05
N ALA A 41 -7.40 -4.42 11.31
CA ALA A 41 -7.43 -3.71 12.58
C ALA A 41 -8.86 -3.17 12.84
N PRO A 42 -9.13 -2.57 14.01
CA PRO A 42 -10.44 -1.96 14.26
C PRO A 42 -10.81 -0.95 13.17
N GLY A 43 -11.92 -1.18 12.47
CA GLY A 43 -12.43 -0.30 11.42
C GLY A 43 -11.78 -0.44 10.05
N VAL A 44 -10.76 -1.29 9.88
CA VAL A 44 -10.03 -1.40 8.60
C VAL A 44 -9.56 -2.82 8.30
N GLY A 45 -9.62 -3.20 7.03
CA GLY A 45 -8.96 -4.40 6.51
C GLY A 45 -8.38 -4.12 5.14
N LEU A 46 -7.14 -4.57 4.91
CA LEU A 46 -6.41 -4.43 3.67
C LEU A 46 -6.00 -5.81 3.18
N GLY A 47 -6.05 -6.02 1.87
CA GLY A 47 -5.67 -7.26 1.21
C GLY A 47 -4.83 -7.02 -0.02
N HIS A 48 -4.04 -8.02 -0.39
CA HIS A 48 -3.14 -7.97 -1.54
C HIS A 48 -3.11 -9.31 -2.30
N ARG A 49 -2.98 -9.23 -3.62
CA ARG A 49 -2.60 -10.33 -4.53
C ARG A 49 -1.33 -9.94 -5.26
N ARG A 50 -0.30 -10.77 -5.17
CA ARG A 50 1.03 -10.44 -5.64
C ARG A 50 1.34 -11.07 -6.98
N LEU A 51 1.80 -10.26 -7.93
CA LEU A 51 2.58 -10.74 -9.07
C LEU A 51 4.01 -10.26 -8.87
N SER A 52 4.93 -11.21 -8.73
CA SER A 52 6.33 -10.99 -8.38
C SER A 52 7.13 -10.76 -9.66
N ILE A 53 7.16 -9.50 -10.12
CA ILE A 53 7.96 -9.10 -11.30
C ILE A 53 9.34 -8.58 -10.87
N ILE A 54 9.39 -7.73 -9.84
CA ILE A 54 10.60 -7.08 -9.32
C ILE A 54 10.63 -7.34 -7.81
N ASP A 55 11.81 -7.66 -7.27
CA ASP A 55 12.08 -7.99 -5.86
C ASP A 55 11.28 -9.18 -5.33
N LEU A 56 11.73 -10.42 -5.57
CA LEU A 56 10.99 -11.65 -5.26
C LEU A 56 10.62 -11.82 -3.77
N GLU A 57 11.36 -11.23 -2.82
CA GLU A 57 11.20 -11.49 -1.39
C GLU A 57 11.09 -10.23 -0.49
N GLY A 58 11.49 -9.04 -0.94
CA GLY A 58 11.79 -7.94 -0.03
C GLY A 58 10.60 -7.17 0.55
N SER A 59 9.38 -7.30 -0.01
CA SER A 59 8.24 -6.44 0.39
C SER A 59 6.92 -7.22 0.50
N PRO A 60 6.68 -8.00 1.58
CA PRO A 60 5.39 -8.66 1.79
C PRO A 60 4.27 -7.63 1.96
N GLN A 61 3.10 -7.93 1.38
CA GLN A 61 1.97 -7.01 1.30
C GLN A 61 0.70 -7.66 1.89
N PRO A 62 -0.13 -6.93 2.66
CA PRO A 62 0.07 -5.54 3.09
C PRO A 62 1.30 -5.33 3.97
N MET A 63 2.13 -4.34 3.65
CA MET A 63 3.34 -4.02 4.42
C MET A 63 2.95 -3.17 5.64
N SER A 64 3.46 -3.54 6.82
CA SER A 64 3.20 -2.81 8.07
C SER A 64 4.50 -2.41 8.76
N ASP A 65 4.54 -1.18 9.29
CA ASP A 65 5.66 -0.65 10.06
C ASP A 65 5.17 0.44 11.02
N GLY A 66 5.22 0.14 12.33
CA GLY A 66 4.67 1.01 13.37
C GLY A 66 3.17 1.24 13.21
N SER A 67 2.76 2.51 13.10
CA SER A 67 1.34 2.90 12.94
C SER A 67 0.81 2.78 11.51
N LEU A 68 1.68 2.50 10.53
CA LEU A 68 1.35 2.52 9.12
C LEU A 68 1.19 1.10 8.56
N THR A 69 0.16 0.90 7.76
CA THR A 69 -0.01 -0.28 6.91
C THR A 69 -0.37 0.15 5.50
N ILE A 70 0.28 -0.41 4.48
CA ILE A 70 0.04 -0.13 3.08
C ILE A 70 -0.35 -1.40 2.30
N THR A 71 -1.26 -1.28 1.35
CA THR A 71 -1.41 -2.24 0.23
C THR A 71 -1.24 -1.48 -1.07
N TYR A 72 -0.47 -2.03 -2.00
CA TYR A 72 0.02 -1.30 -3.16
C TYR A 72 0.06 -2.17 -4.41
N ASN A 73 -0.42 -1.63 -5.52
CA ASN A 73 -0.29 -2.20 -6.86
C ASN A 73 0.28 -1.14 -7.79
N GLY A 74 1.52 -1.30 -8.21
CA GLY A 74 2.18 -0.32 -9.04
C GLY A 74 3.68 -0.47 -9.10
N GLU A 75 4.30 0.56 -9.64
CA GLU A 75 5.74 0.81 -9.58
C GLU A 75 5.98 2.33 -9.45
N VAL A 76 6.81 2.75 -8.51
CA VAL A 76 7.35 4.11 -8.41
C VAL A 76 8.70 4.13 -9.08
N TYR A 77 8.78 4.69 -10.29
CA TYR A 77 10.00 4.67 -11.10
C TYR A 77 11.15 5.48 -10.50
N ASN A 78 10.84 6.56 -9.78
CA ASN A 78 11.85 7.39 -9.11
C ASN A 78 12.10 6.97 -7.65
N PHE A 79 11.82 5.72 -7.27
CA PHE A 79 11.97 5.26 -5.89
C PHE A 79 13.41 5.37 -5.36
N ALA A 80 14.42 5.20 -6.22
CA ALA A 80 15.83 5.33 -5.83
C ALA A 80 16.18 6.77 -5.43
N GLU A 81 15.76 7.77 -6.23
CA GLU A 81 15.95 9.19 -5.93
C GLU A 81 15.23 9.59 -4.63
N LEU A 82 13.98 9.14 -4.48
CA LEU A 82 13.19 9.39 -3.26
C LEU A 82 13.80 8.71 -2.03
N ARG A 83 14.37 7.51 -2.19
CA ARG A 83 15.07 6.80 -1.12
C ARG A 83 16.27 7.60 -0.63
N ASP A 84 17.06 8.18 -1.54
CA ASP A 84 18.20 9.03 -1.17
C ASP A 84 17.73 10.28 -0.40
N GLU A 85 16.70 10.96 -0.89
CA GLU A 85 16.10 12.13 -0.21
C GLU A 85 15.58 11.79 1.19
N LEU A 86 14.90 10.64 1.34
CA LEU A 86 14.33 10.19 2.60
C LEU A 86 15.42 9.72 3.57
N THR A 87 16.46 9.05 3.07
CA THR A 87 17.64 8.66 3.88
C THR A 87 18.35 9.89 4.42
N ALA A 88 18.50 10.94 3.60
CA ALA A 88 19.05 12.23 4.04
C ALA A 88 18.18 12.93 5.11
N LYS A 89 16.90 12.58 5.19
CA LYS A 89 15.96 13.03 6.25
C LYS A 89 15.94 12.10 7.47
N GLY A 90 16.77 11.05 7.49
CA GLY A 90 16.90 10.11 8.61
C GLY A 90 16.02 8.86 8.50
N ALA A 91 15.43 8.57 7.34
CA ALA A 91 14.73 7.30 7.12
C ALA A 91 15.72 6.12 7.14
N ILE A 92 15.33 5.03 7.80
CA ILE A 92 16.08 3.77 7.84
C ILE A 92 15.26 2.72 7.10
N PHE A 93 15.76 2.28 5.95
CA PHE A 93 15.12 1.28 5.10
C PHE A 93 15.58 -0.15 5.46
N ARG A 94 14.63 -1.09 5.42
CA ARG A 94 14.85 -2.53 5.68
C ARG A 94 14.74 -3.38 4.42
N THR A 95 14.14 -2.83 3.38
CA THR A 95 13.87 -3.46 2.09
C THR A 95 14.48 -2.62 0.97
N SER A 96 14.60 -3.19 -0.23
CA SER A 96 14.98 -2.46 -1.44
C SER A 96 13.77 -2.00 -2.27
N GLY A 97 12.56 -2.40 -1.89
CA GLY A 97 11.33 -2.14 -2.64
C GLY A 97 10.87 -0.68 -2.56
N ASP A 98 10.06 -0.31 -3.55
CA ASP A 98 9.40 0.99 -3.64
C ASP A 98 8.23 1.15 -2.64
N THR A 99 7.67 0.05 -2.16
CA THR A 99 6.61 0.06 -1.13
C THR A 99 7.08 0.76 0.14
N GLU A 100 8.29 0.45 0.62
CA GLU A 100 8.83 1.07 1.82
C GLU A 100 9.14 2.56 1.60
N VAL A 101 9.50 2.94 0.36
CA VAL A 101 9.64 4.37 -0.04
C VAL A 101 8.31 5.10 0.14
N LEU A 102 7.17 4.52 -0.25
CA LEU A 102 5.85 5.12 -0.02
C LEU A 102 5.55 5.30 1.47
N MET A 103 5.93 4.35 2.32
CA MET A 103 5.71 4.46 3.78
C MET A 103 6.56 5.57 4.40
N HIS A 104 7.83 5.69 4.02
CA HIS A 104 8.69 6.78 4.50
C HIS A 104 8.27 8.14 3.90
N ALA A 105 7.84 8.18 2.64
CA ALA A 105 7.31 9.38 2.01
C ALA A 105 6.05 9.89 2.73
N TRP A 106 5.14 8.99 3.13
CA TRP A 106 3.98 9.34 3.94
C TRP A 106 4.38 9.95 5.29
N ARG A 107 5.37 9.37 5.99
CA ARG A 107 5.87 9.93 7.26
C ARG A 107 6.50 11.32 7.07
N ALA A 108 7.22 11.53 5.98
CA ALA A 108 7.95 12.77 5.74
C ALA A 108 7.06 13.90 5.22
N TRP A 109 6.07 13.57 4.39
CA TRP A 109 5.35 14.55 3.58
C TRP A 109 3.83 14.38 3.58
N GLY A 110 3.29 13.30 4.17
CA GLY A 110 1.86 12.99 4.14
C GLY A 110 1.31 12.99 2.71
N PRO A 111 0.11 13.55 2.46
CA PRO A 111 -0.48 13.62 1.13
C PRO A 111 0.37 14.35 0.07
N SER A 112 1.21 15.31 0.48
CA SER A 112 2.11 16.05 -0.44
C SER A 112 3.20 15.17 -1.04
N MET A 113 3.34 13.92 -0.60
CA MET A 113 4.22 12.96 -1.28
C MET A 113 3.80 12.73 -2.74
N LEU A 114 2.51 12.88 -3.09
CA LEU A 114 2.01 12.62 -4.44
C LEU A 114 2.68 13.47 -5.51
N ASP A 115 3.05 14.72 -5.18
CA ASP A 115 3.73 15.64 -6.12
C ASP A 115 5.16 15.18 -6.47
N ARG A 116 5.69 14.22 -5.70
CA ARG A 116 7.05 13.68 -5.83
C ARG A 116 7.08 12.32 -6.50
N LEU A 117 5.94 11.65 -6.63
CA LEU A 117 5.89 10.29 -7.17
C LEU A 117 5.85 10.33 -8.71
N ASN A 118 6.80 9.63 -9.33
CA ASN A 118 6.76 9.31 -10.75
C ASN A 118 6.54 7.80 -10.90
N GLY A 119 5.47 7.38 -11.56
CA GLY A 119 5.14 5.96 -11.65
C GLY A 119 3.72 5.67 -12.11
N MET A 120 3.38 4.38 -12.07
CA MET A 120 2.02 3.87 -12.25
C MET A 120 1.61 3.17 -10.97
N PHE A 121 0.57 3.63 -10.28
CA PHE A 121 0.27 3.12 -8.95
C PHE A 121 -1.20 3.27 -8.56
N ALA A 122 -1.63 2.34 -7.73
CA ALA A 122 -2.77 2.47 -6.86
C ALA A 122 -2.37 1.92 -5.50
N PHE A 123 -2.59 2.67 -4.42
CA PHE A 123 -2.33 2.19 -3.06
C PHE A 123 -3.35 2.71 -2.06
N ALA A 124 -3.40 2.04 -0.92
CA ALA A 124 -4.06 2.53 0.27
C ALA A 124 -3.09 2.46 1.45
N ILE A 125 -2.94 3.57 2.18
CA ILE A 125 -2.16 3.67 3.42
C ILE A 125 -3.13 3.91 4.57
N HIS A 126 -3.15 2.99 5.52
CA HIS A 126 -3.82 3.19 6.80
C HIS A 126 -2.81 3.72 7.81
N ASP A 127 -3.11 4.88 8.39
CA ASP A 127 -2.36 5.49 9.47
C ASP A 127 -3.20 5.48 10.75
N THR A 128 -2.80 4.60 11.67
CA THR A 128 -3.50 4.42 12.94
C THR A 128 -3.32 5.62 13.86
N ALA A 129 -2.19 6.34 13.76
CA ALA A 129 -1.93 7.52 14.60
C ALA A 129 -2.79 8.71 14.15
N ALA A 130 -3.04 8.83 12.83
CA ALA A 130 -3.88 9.85 12.25
C ALA A 130 -5.35 9.43 12.07
N HIS A 131 -5.73 8.20 12.47
CA HIS A 131 -7.06 7.61 12.24
C HIS A 131 -7.56 7.77 10.80
N THR A 132 -6.67 7.57 9.83
CA THR A 132 -6.93 7.90 8.43
C THR A 132 -6.64 6.72 7.51
N LEU A 133 -7.51 6.47 6.54
CA LEU A 133 -7.20 5.67 5.36
C LEU A 133 -7.03 6.62 4.17
N PHE A 134 -5.82 6.67 3.61
CA PHE A 134 -5.50 7.46 2.43
C PHE A 134 -5.43 6.56 1.21
N LEU A 135 -6.22 6.88 0.18
CA LEU A 135 -6.21 6.18 -1.11
C LEU A 135 -5.64 7.09 -2.18
N ALA A 136 -4.76 6.55 -3.02
CA ALA A 136 -4.21 7.29 -4.14
C ALA A 136 -4.09 6.43 -5.39
N ARG A 137 -4.16 7.11 -6.54
CA ARG A 137 -3.99 6.56 -7.88
C ARG A 137 -3.05 7.48 -8.66
N ASP A 138 -2.27 6.91 -9.57
CA ASP A 138 -1.36 7.67 -10.42
C ASP A 138 -2.10 8.67 -11.32
N ARG A 139 -1.35 9.67 -11.80
CA ARG A 139 -1.87 10.84 -12.51
C ARG A 139 -2.67 10.52 -13.78
N MET A 140 -2.35 9.41 -14.43
CA MET A 140 -3.02 8.97 -15.66
C MET A 140 -4.03 7.85 -15.41
N GLY A 141 -4.16 7.38 -14.17
CA GLY A 141 -4.99 6.26 -13.82
C GLY A 141 -4.55 4.94 -14.44
N VAL A 142 -3.26 4.71 -14.63
CA VAL A 142 -2.73 3.48 -15.23
C VAL A 142 -3.13 2.25 -14.40
N LYS A 143 -3.03 2.32 -13.07
CA LYS A 143 -3.49 1.23 -12.19
C LYS A 143 -4.93 1.47 -11.75
N PRO A 144 -5.84 0.50 -11.90
CA PRO A 144 -7.24 0.70 -11.52
C PRO A 144 -7.42 0.72 -10.01
N LEU A 145 -8.27 1.63 -9.53
CA LEU A 145 -8.71 1.75 -8.14
C LEU A 145 -10.19 2.18 -8.13
N HIS A 146 -11.02 1.45 -7.40
CA HIS A 146 -12.45 1.71 -7.26
C HIS A 146 -12.79 1.79 -5.77
N TYR A 147 -13.70 2.68 -5.40
CA TYR A 147 -14.21 2.83 -4.05
C TYR A 147 -15.71 3.14 -4.10
N VAL A 148 -16.43 2.84 -3.01
CA VAL A 148 -17.86 3.08 -2.83
C VAL A 148 -18.15 3.69 -1.47
#